data_AF-A0A7S4A2D6-F1
#
_entry.id   AF-A0A7S4A2D6-F1
#
_cell.length_a   1.000
_cell.length_b   1.000
_cell.length_c   1.000
_cell.angle_alpha   90.00
_cell.angle_beta   90.00
_cell.angle_gamma   90.00
#
_symmetry.space_group_name_H-M   'P 1'
#
loop_
_entity.id
_entity.type
_entity.pdbx_description
1 polymer ?
#
loop_
_entity_poly.entity_id
_entity_poly.type
_entity_poly.pdbx_seq_one_letter_code
_entity_poly.pdbx_strand_id
1 'polypeptide(L)'
;MRGAAWFLLSLAAATRALPSPVRRLSSVMDDSTIRTAVTAWFADQSAAEATYGHISTWDTSGVTDMSELFCAYSNWCPSYYNTDAASFNEDIGAWDTSGVTTMDWMFWGQSTLNQDISGWAVDSVGDMGWMFAHASAFDQDLGWC
;
A
#
# COMPACT_ATOMS: atom_id res chain seq x y z
N MET A 1 -48.51 -14.18 -24.17
CA MET A 1 -47.34 -13.29 -24.38
C MET A 1 -47.47 -12.12 -23.41
N ARG A 2 -46.39 -11.82 -22.66
CA ARG A 2 -46.19 -10.71 -21.70
C ARG A 2 -46.93 -10.89 -20.37
N GLY A 3 -46.33 -10.73 -19.18
CA GLY A 3 -45.00 -10.25 -18.82
C GLY A 3 -44.74 -10.50 -17.32
N ALA A 4 -43.46 -10.44 -16.97
CA ALA A 4 -42.87 -10.84 -15.71
C ALA A 4 -43.40 -10.12 -14.45
N ALA A 5 -43.50 -10.86 -13.36
CA ALA A 5 -43.55 -10.34 -12.00
C ALA A 5 -42.23 -10.74 -11.31
N TRP A 6 -41.28 -9.81 -11.25
CA TRP A 6 -40.10 -9.94 -10.38
C TRP A 6 -40.35 -9.08 -9.14
N PHE A 7 -40.38 -9.73 -7.98
CA PHE A 7 -40.42 -9.08 -6.67
C PHE A 7 -39.18 -8.18 -6.50
N LEU A 8 -39.40 -6.87 -6.35
CA LEU A 8 -38.38 -5.94 -5.88
C LEU A 8 -38.23 -6.12 -4.36
N LEU A 9 -37.20 -6.86 -3.94
CA LEU A 9 -36.73 -6.79 -2.56
C LEU A 9 -35.79 -5.57 -2.45
N SER A 10 -36.35 -4.45 -2.02
CA SER A 10 -35.61 -3.30 -1.52
C SER A 10 -35.28 -3.55 -0.05
N LEU A 11 -34.00 -3.57 0.32
CA LEU A 11 -33.59 -3.17 1.66
C LEU A 11 -32.10 -2.75 1.73
N ALA A 12 -31.92 -1.44 1.94
CA ALA A 12 -30.80 -0.74 2.59
C ALA A 12 -29.37 -0.99 2.06
N ALA A 13 -28.95 -0.12 1.14
CA ALA A 13 -27.55 0.31 1.11
C ALA A 13 -27.27 1.04 2.42
N ALA A 14 -26.43 0.46 3.27
CA ALA A 14 -25.87 1.18 4.41
C ALA A 14 -25.07 2.36 3.86
N THR A 15 -25.60 3.57 4.01
CA THR A 15 -24.83 4.80 3.86
C THR A 15 -23.78 4.81 4.97
N ARG A 16 -22.62 4.19 4.70
CA ARG A 16 -21.41 4.48 5.48
C ARG A 16 -21.13 5.96 5.22
N ALA A 17 -21.39 6.78 6.24
CA ALA A 17 -21.15 8.20 6.17
C ALA A 17 -19.75 8.42 5.61
N LEU A 18 -19.66 9.17 4.50
CA LEU A 18 -18.38 9.62 3.98
C LEU A 18 -17.69 10.37 5.13
N PRO A 19 -16.45 10.02 5.52
CA PRO A 19 -15.70 10.85 6.44
C PRO A 19 -15.64 12.27 5.90
N SER A 20 -15.71 13.23 6.83
CA SER A 20 -15.77 14.69 6.67
C SER A 20 -14.86 15.25 5.56
N PRO A 21 -15.14 16.47 5.01
CA PRO A 21 -14.48 16.97 3.81
C PRO A 21 -12.96 16.87 3.92
N VAL A 22 -12.45 16.05 3.00
CA VAL A 22 -11.06 15.74 2.68
C VAL A 22 -10.12 16.91 3.01
N ARG A 23 -9.39 16.79 4.12
CA ARG A 23 -8.12 17.49 4.25
C ARG A 23 -7.18 16.84 3.25
N ARG A 24 -6.90 17.50 2.12
CA ARG A 24 -5.69 17.24 1.33
C ARG A 24 -4.51 17.60 2.23
N LEU A 25 -4.09 16.66 3.05
CA LEU A 25 -2.87 16.80 3.82
C LEU A 25 -1.75 16.43 2.86
N SER A 26 -1.17 17.44 2.23
CA SER A 26 0.24 17.43 1.81
C SER A 26 1.15 17.42 3.04
N SER A 27 0.78 16.66 4.08
CA SER A 27 1.60 16.47 5.26
C SER A 27 2.45 15.26 5.01
N VAL A 28 3.73 15.42 5.35
CA VAL A 28 4.65 14.34 5.64
C VAL A 28 3.92 13.19 6.33
N MET A 29 3.99 12.00 5.76
CA MET A 29 3.49 10.78 6.36
C MET A 29 4.43 10.34 7.48
N ASP A 30 3.84 9.91 8.59
CA ASP A 30 4.51 9.13 9.62
C ASP A 30 4.19 7.63 9.46
N ASP A 31 4.80 6.79 10.28
CA ASP A 31 4.64 5.33 10.25
C ASP A 31 3.16 4.90 10.38
N SER A 32 2.37 5.62 11.19
CA SER A 32 0.95 5.33 11.37
C SER A 32 0.12 5.71 10.14
N THR A 33 0.45 6.85 9.54
CA THR A 33 -0.29 7.42 8.42
C THR A 33 -0.06 6.62 7.15
N ILE A 34 1.19 6.21 6.86
CA ILE A 34 1.47 5.38 5.67
C ILE A 34 0.76 4.03 5.76
N ARG A 35 0.76 3.37 6.93
CA ARG A 35 0.01 2.11 7.14
C ARG A 35 -1.49 2.29 6.88
N THR A 36 -2.07 3.37 7.41
CA THR A 36 -3.49 3.67 7.21
C THR A 36 -3.81 3.97 5.74
N ALA A 37 -2.93 4.73 5.06
CA ALA A 37 -3.08 5.08 3.66
C ALA A 37 -2.98 3.86 2.75
N VAL A 38 -2.02 2.96 2.99
CA VAL A 38 -1.88 1.70 2.26
C VAL A 38 -3.09 0.79 2.49
N THR A 39 -3.59 0.65 3.72
CA THR A 39 -4.85 -0.08 3.98
C THR A 39 -6.00 0.49 3.17
N ALA A 40 -6.15 1.82 3.18
CA ALA A 40 -7.21 2.50 2.46
C ALA A 40 -7.08 2.32 0.94
N TRP A 41 -5.85 2.37 0.40
CA TRP A 41 -5.55 2.20 -1.02
C TRP A 41 -6.12 0.89 -1.57
N PHE A 42 -5.87 -0.21 -0.88
CA PHE A 42 -6.36 -1.52 -1.28
C PHE A 42 -7.85 -1.74 -1.00
N ALA A 43 -8.41 -1.06 0.01
CA ALA A 43 -9.83 -1.16 0.34
C ALA A 43 -10.73 -0.38 -0.64
N ASP A 44 -10.32 0.83 -1.03
CA ASP A 44 -11.01 1.70 -1.98
C ASP A 44 -10.04 2.76 -2.50
N GLN A 45 -9.45 2.50 -3.67
CA GLN A 45 -8.48 3.39 -4.31
C GLN A 45 -9.04 4.80 -4.53
N SER A 46 -10.31 4.93 -4.96
CA SER A 46 -10.92 6.24 -5.21
C SER A 46 -11.06 7.05 -3.93
N ALA A 47 -11.42 6.42 -2.81
CA ALA A 47 -11.49 7.08 -1.51
C ALA A 47 -10.10 7.39 -0.94
N ALA A 48 -9.12 6.51 -1.15
CA ALA A 48 -7.74 6.72 -0.74
C ALA A 48 -7.11 7.89 -1.51
N GLU A 49 -7.27 7.95 -2.83
CA GLU A 49 -6.81 9.07 -3.66
C GLU A 49 -7.46 10.40 -3.26
N ALA A 50 -8.76 10.38 -2.95
CA ALA A 50 -9.43 11.55 -2.43
C ALA A 50 -8.75 12.03 -1.14
N THR A 51 -8.42 11.12 -0.22
CA THR A 51 -7.92 11.43 1.13
C THR A 51 -6.43 11.76 1.19
N TYR A 52 -5.59 10.91 0.59
CA TYR A 52 -4.13 10.91 0.69
C TYR A 52 -3.44 11.33 -0.61
N GLY A 53 -4.18 11.45 -1.72
CA GLY A 53 -3.59 11.56 -3.05
C GLY A 53 -3.16 10.20 -3.61
N HIS A 54 -2.69 10.21 -4.86
CA HIS A 54 -2.18 9.01 -5.52
C HIS A 54 -0.93 8.51 -4.79
N ILE A 55 -0.75 7.18 -4.68
CA ILE A 55 0.33 6.56 -3.89
C ILE A 55 1.73 7.02 -4.30
N SER A 56 1.94 7.29 -5.59
CA SER A 56 3.20 7.82 -6.13
C SER A 56 3.53 9.25 -5.69
N THR A 57 2.59 9.96 -5.04
CA THR A 57 2.72 11.37 -4.65
C THR A 57 2.84 11.58 -3.15
N TRP A 58 2.85 10.49 -2.37
CA TRP A 58 2.94 10.57 -0.92
C TRP A 58 4.31 11.08 -0.46
N ASP A 59 4.31 12.04 0.45
CA ASP A 59 5.53 12.52 1.11
C ASP A 59 5.90 11.56 2.24
N THR A 60 6.80 10.62 1.95
CA THR A 60 7.24 9.57 2.88
C THR A 60 8.44 9.99 3.74
N SER A 61 8.88 11.25 3.67
CA SER A 61 10.11 11.72 4.33
C SER A 61 10.11 11.61 5.87
N GLY A 62 8.93 11.41 6.48
CA GLY A 62 8.76 11.19 7.92
C GLY A 62 8.56 9.72 8.33
N VAL A 63 8.62 8.78 7.39
CA VAL A 63 8.47 7.36 7.64
C VAL A 63 9.82 6.76 8.04
N THR A 64 9.83 6.04 9.16
CA THR A 64 11.01 5.33 9.69
C THR A 64 10.86 3.81 9.62
N ASP A 65 9.63 3.32 9.53
CA ASP A 65 9.29 1.89 9.50
C ASP A 65 8.36 1.58 8.32
N MET A 66 8.91 0.85 7.33
CA MET A 66 8.18 0.35 6.16
C MET A 66 7.93 -1.17 6.22
N SER A 67 8.12 -1.79 7.39
CA SER A 67 7.93 -3.22 7.59
C SER A 67 6.54 -3.68 7.19
N GLU A 68 6.48 -4.79 6.45
CA GLU A 68 5.27 -5.50 6.06
C GLU A 68 4.23 -4.67 5.25
N LEU A 69 4.52 -3.43 4.80
CA LEU A 69 3.52 -2.52 4.20
C LEU A 69 2.71 -3.14 3.05
N PHE A 70 3.33 -3.97 2.23
CA PHE A 70 2.70 -4.64 1.08
C PHE A 70 2.74 -6.16 1.19
N CYS A 71 2.90 -6.69 2.41
CA CYS A 71 2.92 -8.13 2.61
C CYS A 71 1.56 -8.76 2.28
N ALA A 72 1.56 -9.79 1.44
CA ALA A 72 0.34 -10.37 0.87
C ALA A 72 -0.34 -11.45 1.73
N TYR A 73 0.35 -12.08 2.69
CA TYR A 73 -0.26 -13.19 3.45
C TYR A 73 0.04 -13.17 4.96
N SER A 74 -1.00 -13.47 5.74
CA SER A 74 -1.01 -13.39 7.21
C SER A 74 -0.16 -14.43 7.92
N ASN A 75 0.09 -15.57 7.27
CA ASN A 75 0.77 -16.70 7.89
C ASN A 75 2.24 -16.39 8.22
N TRP A 76 2.80 -15.40 7.52
CA TRP A 76 4.21 -15.04 7.56
C TRP A 76 4.45 -13.57 7.93
N CYS A 77 3.40 -12.75 7.95
CA CYS A 77 3.43 -11.35 8.36
C CYS A 77 2.53 -11.16 9.58
N PRO A 78 3.11 -11.30 10.80
CA PRO A 78 2.34 -11.30 12.04
C PRO A 78 1.84 -9.92 12.47
N SER A 79 2.41 -8.82 11.95
CA SER A 79 2.06 -7.47 12.37
C SER A 79 1.01 -6.84 11.46
N TYR A 80 1.26 -6.85 10.16
CA TYR A 80 0.46 -6.16 9.16
C TYR A 80 0.50 -6.92 7.83
N TYR A 81 -0.67 -7.19 7.25
CA TYR A 81 -0.76 -7.83 5.94
C TYR A 81 -2.00 -7.34 5.21
N ASN A 82 -1.94 -7.37 3.89
CA ASN A 82 -3.06 -7.04 3.03
C ASN A 82 -3.16 -8.07 1.89
N THR A 83 -4.18 -8.92 1.93
CA THR A 83 -4.37 -9.96 0.90
C THR A 83 -4.65 -9.38 -0.48
N ASP A 84 -5.25 -8.18 -0.54
CA ASP A 84 -5.51 -7.47 -1.78
C ASP A 84 -4.23 -6.81 -2.34
N ALA A 85 -3.16 -6.75 -1.54
CA ALA A 85 -1.87 -6.31 -2.04
C ALA A 85 -1.29 -7.27 -3.09
N ALA A 86 -1.73 -8.52 -3.23
CA ALA A 86 -1.11 -9.47 -4.17
C ALA A 86 -1.02 -8.99 -5.64
N SER A 87 -1.84 -8.00 -6.02
CA SER A 87 -1.84 -7.33 -7.33
C SER A 87 -1.11 -5.96 -7.33
N PHE A 88 -0.34 -5.65 -6.30
CA PHE A 88 0.32 -4.36 -6.15
C PHE A 88 1.48 -4.20 -7.13
N ASN A 89 1.41 -3.16 -7.95
CA ASN A 89 2.46 -2.79 -8.91
C ASN A 89 2.41 -1.29 -9.25
N GLU A 90 2.04 -0.45 -8.28
CA GLU A 90 1.97 1.00 -8.45
C GLU A 90 3.36 1.63 -8.37
N ASP A 91 3.60 2.71 -9.11
CA ASP A 91 4.86 3.44 -9.06
C ASP A 91 5.09 4.07 -7.68
N ILE A 92 6.15 3.62 -7.01
CA ILE A 92 6.63 4.08 -5.71
C ILE A 92 8.12 4.44 -5.76
N GLY A 93 8.71 4.55 -6.97
CA GLY A 93 10.13 4.86 -7.14
C GLY A 93 10.49 6.26 -6.63
N ALA A 94 9.50 7.16 -6.56
CA ALA A 94 9.67 8.54 -6.07
C ALA A 94 9.57 8.71 -4.54
N TRP A 95 9.32 7.63 -3.78
CA TRP A 95 9.26 7.71 -2.33
C TRP A 95 10.63 8.09 -1.73
N ASP A 96 10.60 8.98 -0.74
CA ASP A 96 11.77 9.30 0.07
C ASP A 96 11.94 8.24 1.16
N THR A 97 13.00 7.45 1.06
CA THR A 97 13.37 6.41 2.03
C THR A 97 14.58 6.77 2.89
N SER A 98 15.08 8.00 2.81
CA SER A 98 16.33 8.42 3.48
C SER A 98 16.27 8.33 5.01
N GLY A 99 15.08 8.44 5.58
CA GLY A 99 14.80 8.29 7.01
C GLY A 99 14.41 6.86 7.45
N VAL A 100 14.28 5.92 6.53
CA VAL A 100 13.78 4.57 6.82
C VAL A 100 14.87 3.74 7.50
N THR A 101 14.48 3.03 8.55
CA THR A 101 15.37 2.19 9.35
C THR A 101 15.03 0.70 9.27
N THR A 102 13.81 0.34 8.88
CA THR A 102 13.40 -1.06 8.64
C THR A 102 12.49 -1.20 7.44
N MET A 103 12.73 -2.26 6.65
CA MET A 103 11.98 -2.66 5.45
C MET A 103 11.71 -4.18 5.43
N ASP A 104 11.78 -4.84 6.58
CA ASP A 104 11.57 -6.29 6.68
C ASP A 104 10.17 -6.68 6.17
N TRP A 105 10.12 -7.77 5.40
CA TRP A 105 8.89 -8.34 4.82
C TRP A 105 8.05 -7.39 3.95
N MET A 106 8.54 -6.19 3.60
CA MET A 106 7.74 -5.13 2.95
C MET A 106 7.01 -5.60 1.69
N PHE A 107 7.65 -6.42 0.84
CA PHE A 107 7.08 -6.97 -0.40
C PHE A 107 6.95 -8.50 -0.37
N TRP A 108 6.82 -9.08 0.83
CA TRP A 108 6.73 -10.53 0.96
C TRP A 108 5.49 -11.08 0.23
N GLY A 109 5.72 -11.99 -0.72
CA GLY A 109 4.67 -12.59 -1.53
C GLY A 109 4.13 -11.70 -2.66
N GLN A 110 4.77 -10.58 -3.00
CA GLN A 110 4.35 -9.72 -4.10
C GLN A 110 4.68 -10.31 -5.48
N SER A 111 3.81 -11.18 -5.96
CA SER A 111 4.02 -11.89 -7.23
C SER A 111 3.98 -10.99 -8.48
N THR A 112 3.47 -9.76 -8.37
CA THR A 112 3.29 -8.83 -9.51
C THR A 112 4.18 -7.59 -9.49
N LEU A 113 4.86 -7.32 -8.36
CA LEU A 113 5.74 -6.16 -8.22
C LEU A 113 6.95 -6.28 -9.14
N ASN A 114 7.17 -5.26 -9.97
CA ASN A 114 8.40 -5.11 -10.75
C ASN A 114 8.73 -3.63 -11.02
N GLN A 115 8.47 -2.76 -10.05
CA GLN A 115 8.72 -1.32 -10.17
C GLN A 115 10.18 -1.00 -9.89
N ASP A 116 10.72 -0.04 -10.65
CA ASP A 116 12.07 0.50 -10.42
C ASP A 116 12.10 1.29 -9.11
N ILE A 117 12.84 0.75 -8.15
CA ILE A 117 13.09 1.33 -6.82
C ILE A 117 14.60 1.52 -6.57
N SER A 118 15.40 1.52 -7.63
CA SER A 118 16.86 1.72 -7.54
C SER A 118 17.24 3.07 -6.92
N GLY A 119 16.33 4.06 -7.00
CA GLY A 119 16.50 5.39 -6.41
C GLY A 119 16.33 5.47 -4.89
N TRP A 120 15.89 4.40 -4.23
CA TRP A 120 15.70 4.41 -2.78
C TRP A 120 17.04 4.50 -2.03
N ALA A 121 17.09 5.37 -1.04
CA ALA A 121 18.19 5.45 -0.08
C ALA A 121 18.02 4.34 0.98
N VAL A 122 19.00 3.44 1.08
CA VAL A 122 18.96 2.30 2.01
C VAL A 122 20.10 2.30 3.03
N ASP A 123 20.94 3.34 3.04
CA ASP A 123 22.11 3.45 3.93
C ASP A 123 21.75 3.44 5.43
N SER A 124 20.54 3.90 5.76
CA SER A 124 20.02 3.96 7.13
C SER A 124 19.28 2.69 7.56
N VAL A 125 19.05 1.74 6.65
CA VAL A 125 18.20 0.57 6.89
C VAL A 125 18.99 -0.53 7.59
N GLY A 126 18.57 -0.88 8.80
CA GLY A 126 19.19 -1.92 9.61
C GLY A 126 18.65 -3.33 9.34
N ASP A 127 17.41 -3.42 8.85
CA ASP A 127 16.75 -4.70 8.56
C ASP A 127 15.97 -4.64 7.23
N MET A 128 16.32 -5.55 6.32
CA MET A 128 15.66 -5.78 5.03
C MET A 128 15.30 -7.27 4.88
N GLY A 129 15.21 -7.99 6.00
CA GLY A 129 14.95 -9.42 6.04
C GLY A 129 13.67 -9.76 5.29
N TRP A 130 13.75 -10.76 4.39
CA TRP A 130 12.61 -11.27 3.63
C TRP A 130 11.87 -10.24 2.76
N MET A 131 12.42 -9.04 2.56
CA MET A 131 11.76 -7.93 1.85
C MET A 131 11.17 -8.35 0.49
N PHE A 132 11.93 -9.09 -0.32
CA PHE A 132 11.50 -9.59 -1.64
C PHE A 132 11.26 -11.11 -1.68
N ALA A 133 11.16 -11.77 -0.53
CA ALA A 133 10.92 -13.21 -0.54
C ALA A 133 9.55 -13.52 -1.16
N HIS A 134 9.53 -14.48 -2.09
CA HIS A 134 8.36 -14.81 -2.91
C HIS A 134 7.83 -13.68 -3.82
N ALA A 135 8.59 -12.60 -4.04
CA ALA A 135 8.28 -11.59 -5.05
C ALA A 135 8.74 -12.03 -6.44
N SER A 136 8.03 -13.00 -7.04
CA SER A 136 8.51 -13.76 -8.20
C SER A 136 8.71 -12.97 -9.49
N ALA A 137 8.09 -11.79 -9.64
CA ALA A 137 8.23 -10.94 -10.82
C ALA A 137 9.32 -9.87 -10.68
N PHE A 138 9.90 -9.72 -9.49
CA PHE A 138 10.86 -8.65 -9.22
C PHE A 138 12.23 -8.97 -9.83
N ASP A 139 12.66 -8.15 -10.78
CA ASP A 139 13.91 -8.33 -11.56
C ASP A 139 14.63 -6.99 -11.80
N GLN A 140 14.53 -6.05 -10.86
CA GLN A 140 15.17 -4.74 -10.97
C GLN A 140 16.62 -4.79 -10.48
N ASP A 141 17.51 -4.10 -11.19
CA ASP A 141 18.84 -3.79 -10.68
C ASP A 141 18.72 -2.65 -9.67
N LEU A 142 19.06 -2.96 -8.43
CA LEU A 142 18.87 -2.04 -7.31
C LEU A 142 20.01 -1.03 -7.18
N GLY A 143 21.22 -1.37 -7.62
CA GLY A 143 22.39 -0.50 -7.44
C GLY A 143 22.72 -0.14 -5.98
N TRP A 144 22.10 -0.80 -5.00
CA TRP A 144 22.33 -0.63 -3.56
C TRP A 144 23.64 -1.33 -3.19
N CYS A 145 24.78 -0.66 -3.36
CA CYS A 145 26.11 -1.19 -3.06
C CYS A 145 27.06 -0.18 -2.39
#